data_AF-A0A8H4IYY9-F1
#
_entry.id   AF-A0A8H4IYY9-F1
#
_cell.length_a   1.000
_cell.length_b   1.000
_cell.length_c   1.000
_cell.angle_alpha   90.00
_cell.angle_beta   90.00
_cell.angle_gamma   90.00
#
_symmetry.space_group_name_H-M   'P 1'
#
loop_
_entity.id
_entity.type
_entity.pdbx_description
1 polymer ?
#
loop_
_entity_poly.entity_id
_entity_poly.type
_entity_poly.pdbx_seq_one_letter_code
_entity_poly.pdbx_strand_id
1 'polypeptide(L)'
;MSDNEAQRTSLDELWAAAKEKYPPFIIEEIRGLETLEQLLEKVDDAKQAYQDERRLYRRKAAGHKIQSFCATTSKFLEEYSPIVDIVKSLNTGAGGAGSLAYGVFAVLLKVVTSKDDRENLIESSLEKIHISLTDIQEYREIYQKSQKLRNLIFHVYKEVFYFALSTWDYYHKSTSHRLFQAIRPPPRYNFQIKIDDVDRAVRRVLSETTKLLHHQLSSLQESYRRQEDQSLKDKREAIIDSLVQLRTQSPPNNDPKTRLYELRSIWNKKKSKNLQEGKMETLMNDGKFLEWINHRKSSMLVAVGINHHNSGWQETSWLSPAVADFASNMRDTGKMTIYHFTGKSEDPAVTFSVMIQEIVNSDDEFFKSQRQALKNSLKRFNGQTSIESWAKIAGNLLVDWTKQKPGPVFLIIDFTMQSPSGYKGHT
;
A
#
# COMPACT_ATOMS: atom_id res chain seq x y z
N MET A 1 -31.54 21.14 -13.94
CA MET A 1 -30.85 20.68 -15.17
C MET A 1 -29.66 19.85 -14.75
N SER A 2 -29.50 18.66 -15.34
CA SER A 2 -28.27 17.88 -15.12
C SER A 2 -27.09 18.58 -15.83
N ASP A 3 -25.86 18.45 -15.34
CA ASP A 3 -24.67 19.07 -15.96
C ASP A 3 -24.52 18.71 -17.45
N ASN A 4 -24.94 17.50 -17.85
CA ASN A 4 -24.94 17.06 -19.24
C ASN A 4 -25.96 17.82 -20.09
N GLU A 5 -27.09 18.21 -19.51
CA GLU A 5 -28.14 18.99 -20.18
C GLU A 5 -27.65 20.44 -20.40
N ALA A 6 -26.99 21.04 -19.41
CA ALA A 6 -26.37 22.36 -19.55
C ALA A 6 -25.25 22.37 -20.61
N GLN A 7 -24.47 21.28 -20.72
CA GLN A 7 -23.46 21.12 -21.77
C GLN A 7 -24.08 21.00 -23.17
N ARG A 8 -25.19 20.28 -23.30
CA ARG A 8 -25.94 20.16 -24.56
C ARG A 8 -26.51 21.51 -24.97
N THR A 9 -27.20 22.22 -24.07
CA THR A 9 -27.71 23.57 -24.34
C THR A 9 -26.60 24.50 -24.80
N SER A 10 -25.44 24.45 -24.15
CA SER A 10 -24.32 25.32 -24.53
C SER A 10 -23.66 24.94 -25.87
N LEU A 11 -23.74 23.66 -26.29
CA LEU A 11 -23.36 23.25 -27.65
C LEU A 11 -24.35 23.74 -28.70
N ASP A 12 -25.65 23.68 -28.40
CA ASP A 12 -26.70 24.15 -29.30
C ASP A 12 -26.65 25.68 -29.47
N GLU A 13 -26.33 26.41 -28.41
CA GLU A 13 -26.07 27.86 -28.45
C GLU A 13 -24.84 28.20 -29.31
N LEU A 14 -23.75 27.44 -29.16
CA LEU A 14 -22.56 27.57 -30.00
C LEU A 14 -22.91 27.38 -31.49
N TRP A 15 -23.79 26.43 -31.79
CA TRP A 15 -24.24 26.15 -33.15
C TRP A 15 -25.15 27.24 -33.71
N ALA A 16 -26.08 27.73 -32.90
CA ALA A 16 -26.94 28.85 -33.27
C ALA A 16 -26.09 30.09 -33.61
N ALA A 17 -25.10 30.40 -32.78
CA ALA A 17 -24.17 31.51 -33.01
C ALA A 17 -23.32 31.32 -34.27
N ALA A 18 -22.85 30.09 -34.56
CA ALA A 18 -22.11 29.81 -35.78
C ALA A 18 -23.00 29.95 -37.03
N LYS A 19 -24.22 29.41 -37.01
CA LYS A 19 -25.18 29.52 -38.12
C LYS A 19 -25.58 30.97 -38.42
N GLU A 20 -25.73 31.79 -37.39
CA GLU A 20 -26.05 33.20 -37.55
C GLU A 20 -24.87 33.97 -38.18
N LYS A 21 -23.65 33.59 -37.83
CA LYS A 21 -22.44 34.31 -38.22
C LYS A 21 -21.88 33.93 -39.60
N TYR A 22 -22.12 32.71 -40.08
CA TYR A 22 -21.46 32.18 -41.28
C TYR A 22 -22.43 31.82 -42.42
N PRO A 23 -22.04 32.06 -43.69
CA PRO A 23 -22.79 31.65 -44.88
C PRO A 23 -23.19 30.16 -44.89
N PRO A 24 -24.38 29.80 -45.41
CA PRO A 24 -24.90 28.43 -45.41
C PRO A 24 -23.95 27.39 -46.03
N PHE A 25 -23.25 27.73 -47.11
CA PHE A 25 -22.34 26.80 -47.78
C PHE A 25 -21.13 26.40 -46.91
N ILE A 26 -20.69 27.27 -45.99
CA ILE A 26 -19.61 26.96 -45.03
C ILE A 26 -20.14 26.03 -43.94
N ILE A 27 -21.36 26.27 -43.48
CA ILE A 27 -22.04 25.42 -42.51
C ILE A 27 -22.24 24.00 -43.07
N GLU A 28 -22.55 23.87 -44.36
CA GLU A 28 -22.63 22.58 -45.06
C GLU A 28 -21.25 21.90 -45.20
N GLU A 29 -20.19 22.65 -45.52
CA GLU A 29 -18.82 22.13 -45.61
C GLU A 29 -18.28 21.66 -44.24
N ILE A 30 -18.63 22.35 -43.15
CA ILE A 30 -18.30 21.96 -41.77
C ILE A 30 -19.06 20.70 -41.34
N ARG A 31 -20.31 20.55 -41.75
CA ARG A 31 -21.18 19.44 -41.34
C ARG A 31 -20.80 18.12 -42.02
N GLY A 32 -20.19 18.16 -43.19
CA GLY A 32 -19.84 16.97 -43.99
C GLY A 32 -18.62 16.18 -43.51
N LEU A 33 -17.90 16.63 -42.47
CA LEU A 33 -16.72 15.95 -41.93
C LEU A 33 -17.03 15.38 -40.56
N GLU A 34 -17.44 14.11 -40.52
CA GLU A 34 -17.88 13.44 -39.29
C GLU A 34 -16.74 12.69 -38.58
N THR A 35 -15.66 12.41 -39.33
CA THR A 35 -14.56 11.54 -38.92
C THR A 35 -13.20 12.22 -39.07
N LEU A 36 -12.22 11.76 -38.28
CA LEU A 36 -10.84 12.23 -38.34
C LEU A 36 -10.23 11.89 -39.70
N GLU A 37 -10.55 10.70 -40.22
CA GLU A 37 -10.04 10.15 -41.47
C GLU A 37 -10.41 11.03 -42.67
N GLN A 38 -11.67 11.49 -42.75
CA GLN A 38 -12.13 12.42 -43.81
C GLN A 38 -11.40 13.77 -43.75
N LEU A 39 -10.98 14.19 -42.55
CA LEU A 39 -10.24 15.44 -42.39
C LEU A 39 -8.76 15.27 -42.74
N LEU A 40 -8.14 14.15 -42.33
CA LEU A 40 -6.77 13.82 -42.69
C LEU A 40 -6.61 13.66 -44.21
N GLU A 41 -7.60 13.06 -44.88
CA GLU A 41 -7.67 13.00 -46.34
C GLU A 41 -7.65 14.40 -46.96
N LYS A 42 -8.44 15.35 -46.44
CA LYS A 42 -8.38 16.76 -46.87
C LYS A 42 -7.03 17.44 -46.59
N VAL A 43 -6.34 17.06 -45.51
CA VAL A 43 -4.98 17.53 -45.21
C VAL A 43 -3.99 17.02 -46.27
N ASP A 44 -4.11 15.76 -46.65
CA ASP A 44 -3.29 15.16 -47.69
C ASP A 44 -3.62 15.69 -49.09
N ASP A 45 -4.90 15.92 -49.42
CA ASP A 45 -5.32 16.56 -50.67
C ASP A 45 -4.77 17.98 -50.81
N ALA A 46 -4.85 18.78 -49.73
CA ALA A 46 -4.27 20.11 -49.71
C ALA A 46 -2.75 20.07 -49.89
N LYS A 47 -2.07 19.11 -49.25
CA LYS A 47 -0.64 18.89 -49.41
C LYS A 47 -0.27 18.46 -50.84
N GLN A 48 -1.07 17.61 -51.48
CA GLN A 48 -0.87 17.15 -52.86
C GLN A 48 -1.12 18.27 -53.88
N ALA A 49 -2.24 18.99 -53.77
CA ALA A 49 -2.57 20.13 -54.63
C ALA A 49 -1.43 21.18 -54.65
N TYR A 50 -0.81 21.44 -53.49
CA TYR A 50 0.36 22.32 -53.40
C TYR A 50 1.63 21.74 -54.01
N GLN A 51 1.86 20.44 -53.89
CA GLN A 51 2.99 19.77 -54.54
C GLN A 51 2.88 19.84 -56.07
N ASP A 52 1.66 19.76 -56.59
CA ASP A 52 1.40 19.89 -58.03
C ASP A 52 1.49 21.34 -58.53
N GLU A 53 0.98 22.33 -57.79
CA GLU A 53 1.23 23.76 -58.11
C GLU A 53 2.73 24.11 -58.07
N ARG A 54 3.50 23.51 -57.15
CA ARG A 54 4.96 23.66 -57.06
C ARG A 54 5.71 23.08 -58.26
N ARG A 55 5.17 22.03 -58.90
CA ARG A 55 5.74 21.49 -60.15
C ARG A 55 5.55 22.47 -61.32
N LEU A 56 4.49 23.27 -61.27
CA LEU A 56 4.17 24.28 -62.29
C LEU A 56 4.91 25.62 -62.06
N TYR A 57 5.14 26.04 -60.81
CA TYR A 57 5.77 27.33 -60.47
C TYR A 57 7.01 27.16 -59.58
N ARG A 58 8.17 27.73 -59.97
CA ARG A 58 9.48 27.65 -59.25
C ARG A 58 9.54 28.42 -57.91
N ARG A 59 8.53 28.33 -57.03
CA ARG A 59 8.54 28.96 -55.69
C ARG A 59 8.89 27.92 -54.62
N LYS A 60 10.20 27.67 -54.41
CA LYS A 60 10.69 26.62 -53.49
C LYS A 60 10.47 26.91 -52.00
N ALA A 61 10.43 28.18 -51.57
CA ALA A 61 10.41 28.56 -50.16
C ALA A 61 9.03 28.40 -49.49
N ALA A 62 7.94 28.79 -50.18
CA ALA A 62 6.57 28.67 -49.67
C ALA A 62 6.13 27.20 -49.49
N GLY A 63 6.60 26.30 -50.37
CA GLY A 63 6.25 24.88 -50.30
C GLY A 63 6.75 24.15 -49.06
N HIS A 64 7.88 24.59 -48.47
CA HIS A 64 8.37 23.98 -47.23
C HIS A 64 7.53 24.39 -46.02
N LYS A 65 7.08 25.65 -45.96
CA LYS A 65 6.19 26.15 -44.90
C LYS A 65 4.84 25.44 -44.90
N ILE A 66 4.21 25.33 -46.07
CA ILE A 66 2.90 24.68 -46.19
C ILE A 66 3.00 23.19 -45.83
N GLN A 67 4.07 22.51 -46.24
CA GLN A 67 4.31 21.12 -45.85
C GLN A 67 4.49 20.98 -44.33
N SER A 68 5.22 21.91 -43.70
CA SER A 68 5.39 21.96 -42.24
C SER A 68 4.04 22.16 -41.55
N PHE A 69 3.27 23.15 -42.00
CA PHE A 69 1.95 23.44 -41.47
C PHE A 69 0.97 22.27 -41.56
N CYS A 70 0.89 21.59 -42.72
CA CYS A 70 0.06 20.40 -42.89
C CYS A 70 0.50 19.29 -41.93
N ALA A 71 1.81 19.05 -41.76
CA ALA A 71 2.32 18.05 -40.83
C ALA A 71 1.98 18.39 -39.36
N THR A 72 2.14 19.64 -38.95
CA THR A 72 1.77 20.13 -37.61
C THR A 72 0.26 20.01 -37.38
N THR A 73 -0.54 20.31 -38.40
CA THR A 73 -2.01 20.20 -38.33
C THR A 73 -2.46 18.74 -38.22
N SER A 74 -1.88 17.82 -39.00
CA SER A 74 -2.17 16.38 -38.88
C SER A 74 -1.90 15.86 -37.47
N LYS A 75 -0.70 16.16 -36.92
CA LYS A 75 -0.34 15.76 -35.55
C LYS A 75 -1.28 16.35 -34.50
N PHE A 76 -1.61 17.63 -34.64
CA PHE A 76 -2.57 18.28 -33.76
C PHE A 76 -3.94 17.60 -33.79
N LEU A 77 -4.44 17.21 -34.97
CA LEU A 77 -5.75 16.57 -35.13
C LEU A 77 -5.80 15.17 -34.53
N GLU A 78 -4.72 14.39 -34.69
CA GLU A 78 -4.57 13.08 -34.04
C GLU A 78 -4.68 13.19 -32.51
N GLU A 79 -4.02 14.18 -31.92
CA GLU A 79 -4.03 14.45 -30.47
C GLU A 79 -5.32 15.09 -29.97
N TYR A 80 -6.01 15.85 -30.82
CA TYR A 80 -7.30 16.46 -30.50
C TYR A 80 -8.45 15.45 -30.60
N SER A 81 -8.29 14.39 -31.40
CA SER A 81 -9.35 13.38 -31.62
C SER A 81 -9.91 12.77 -30.33
N PRO A 82 -9.08 12.34 -29.36
CA PRO A 82 -9.58 11.86 -28.07
C PRO A 82 -10.47 12.86 -27.33
N ILE A 83 -10.17 14.16 -27.41
CA ILE A 83 -10.98 15.22 -26.78
C ILE A 83 -12.32 15.34 -27.50
N VAL A 84 -12.29 15.29 -28.83
CA VAL A 84 -13.49 15.27 -29.66
C VAL A 84 -14.35 14.04 -29.33
N ASP A 85 -13.77 12.86 -29.15
CA ASP A 85 -14.50 11.63 -28.80
C ASP A 85 -15.18 11.72 -27.43
N ILE A 86 -14.53 12.37 -26.44
CA ILE A 86 -15.14 12.64 -25.14
C ILE A 86 -16.36 13.54 -25.32
N VAL A 87 -16.26 14.58 -26.15
CA VAL A 87 -17.36 15.51 -26.41
C VAL A 87 -18.48 14.82 -27.21
N LYS A 88 -18.15 13.94 -28.17
CA LYS A 88 -19.10 13.07 -28.88
C LYS A 88 -19.87 12.18 -27.91
N SER A 89 -19.20 11.61 -26.91
CA SER A 89 -19.83 10.75 -25.90
C SER A 89 -20.87 11.47 -25.04
N LEU A 90 -20.77 12.81 -24.92
CA LEU A 90 -21.72 13.64 -24.18
C LEU A 90 -22.97 14.00 -25.01
N ASN A 91 -22.89 13.97 -26.35
CA ASN A 91 -23.96 14.33 -27.26
C ASN A 91 -24.20 13.28 -28.35
N THR A 92 -25.01 12.26 -28.03
CA THR A 92 -25.34 11.10 -28.87
C THR A 92 -26.36 11.38 -29.99
N GLY A 93 -26.69 12.65 -30.27
CA GLY A 93 -27.61 13.02 -31.36
C GLY A 93 -26.94 12.96 -32.74
N ALA A 94 -27.70 12.59 -33.77
CA ALA A 94 -27.25 12.60 -35.16
C ALA A 94 -26.84 14.02 -35.59
N GLY A 95 -25.55 14.22 -35.91
CA GLY A 95 -24.95 15.54 -36.16
C GLY A 95 -24.22 16.18 -34.98
N GLY A 96 -23.84 15.39 -33.97
CA GLY A 96 -23.24 15.84 -32.71
C GLY A 96 -21.92 16.61 -32.83
N ALA A 97 -21.58 17.31 -31.74
CA ALA A 97 -20.48 18.27 -31.63
C ALA A 97 -19.11 17.81 -32.16
N GLY A 98 -18.83 16.51 -32.26
CA GLY A 98 -17.53 16.10 -32.79
C GLY A 98 -17.34 16.21 -34.30
N SER A 99 -18.41 16.23 -35.11
CA SER A 99 -18.27 16.59 -36.54
C SER A 99 -17.95 18.07 -36.72
N LEU A 100 -18.44 18.91 -35.78
CA LEU A 100 -18.24 20.36 -35.77
C LEU A 100 -16.75 20.75 -35.65
N ALA A 101 -16.01 20.07 -34.77
CA ALA A 101 -14.60 20.35 -34.53
C ALA A 101 -13.78 20.11 -35.80
N TYR A 102 -13.95 18.93 -36.43
CA TYR A 102 -13.21 18.57 -37.64
C TYR A 102 -13.57 19.45 -38.83
N GLY A 103 -14.85 19.80 -38.99
CA GLY A 103 -15.33 20.73 -40.01
C GLY A 103 -14.62 22.09 -39.98
N VAL A 104 -14.46 22.69 -38.79
CA VAL A 104 -13.81 24.00 -38.66
C VAL A 104 -12.30 23.94 -38.94
N PHE A 105 -11.64 22.81 -38.65
CA PHE A 105 -10.22 22.63 -38.99
C PHE A 105 -9.97 22.40 -40.49
N ALA A 106 -10.88 21.75 -41.23
CA ALA A 106 -10.79 21.68 -42.70
C ALA A 106 -10.86 23.06 -43.34
N VAL A 107 -11.78 23.87 -42.81
CA VAL A 107 -12.00 25.26 -43.18
C VAL A 107 -10.74 26.09 -42.89
N LEU A 108 -10.09 25.89 -41.74
CA LEU A 108 -8.81 26.53 -41.40
C LEU A 108 -7.66 26.11 -42.34
N LEU A 109 -7.55 24.82 -42.66
CA LEU A 109 -6.54 24.28 -43.58
C LEU A 109 -6.61 24.91 -44.98
N LYS A 110 -7.83 25.05 -45.53
CA LYS A 110 -8.10 25.68 -46.83
C LYS A 110 -7.75 27.16 -46.88
N VAL A 111 -7.68 27.83 -45.73
CA VAL A 111 -7.27 29.22 -45.62
C VAL A 111 -5.76 29.37 -45.55
N VAL A 112 -5.10 28.50 -44.79
CA VAL A 112 -3.66 28.58 -44.55
C VAL A 112 -2.85 28.25 -45.80
N THR A 113 -3.38 27.43 -46.71
CA THR A 113 -2.79 27.26 -48.04
C THR A 113 -2.62 28.60 -48.79
N SER A 114 -3.49 29.59 -48.56
CA SER A 114 -3.57 30.76 -49.43
C SER A 114 -2.65 31.97 -49.12
N LYS A 115 -1.89 32.09 -48.00
CA LYS A 115 -1.25 33.39 -47.60
C LYS A 115 0.00 33.34 -46.66
N ASP A 116 1.15 33.71 -47.22
CA ASP A 116 2.55 33.45 -46.76
C ASP A 116 3.12 34.07 -45.44
N ASP A 117 2.49 35.04 -44.76
CA ASP A 117 3.16 35.79 -43.65
C ASP A 117 2.56 35.62 -42.24
N ARG A 118 1.31 35.15 -42.12
CA ARG A 118 0.66 34.91 -40.81
C ARG A 118 0.49 33.43 -40.46
N GLU A 119 1.00 32.57 -41.34
CA GLU A 119 1.05 31.10 -41.20
C GLU A 119 1.93 30.71 -40.00
N ASN A 120 3.09 31.33 -39.82
CA ASN A 120 4.01 31.03 -38.72
C ASN A 120 3.37 31.24 -37.33
N LEU A 121 2.49 32.24 -37.17
CA LEU A 121 1.84 32.50 -35.89
C LEU A 121 0.84 31.37 -35.59
N ILE A 122 0.04 30.95 -36.58
CA ILE A 122 -0.96 29.90 -36.41
C ILE A 122 -0.29 28.55 -36.23
N GLU A 123 0.76 28.27 -37.00
CA GLU A 123 1.58 27.07 -36.85
C GLU A 123 2.16 27.00 -35.42
N SER A 124 2.78 28.08 -34.93
CA SER A 124 3.29 28.14 -33.56
C SER A 124 2.20 28.06 -32.49
N SER A 125 0.97 28.47 -32.81
CA SER A 125 -0.18 28.38 -31.91
C SER A 125 -0.72 26.95 -31.84
N LEU A 126 -0.86 26.29 -32.99
CA LEU A 126 -1.26 24.89 -33.08
C LEU A 126 -0.22 23.99 -32.41
N GLU A 127 1.07 24.27 -32.58
CA GLU A 127 2.14 23.53 -31.89
C GLU A 127 2.04 23.66 -30.36
N LYS A 128 1.80 24.88 -29.85
CA LYS A 128 1.60 25.08 -28.41
C LYS A 128 0.36 24.36 -27.88
N ILE A 129 -0.74 24.44 -28.62
CA ILE A 129 -1.97 23.74 -28.24
C ILE A 129 -1.73 22.23 -28.30
N HIS A 130 -1.04 21.72 -29.33
CA HIS A 130 -0.66 20.31 -29.47
C HIS A 130 0.06 19.80 -28.22
N ILE A 131 1.15 20.46 -27.80
CA ILE A 131 1.89 20.10 -26.58
C ILE A 131 0.94 20.05 -25.37
N SER A 132 0.10 21.07 -25.22
CA SER A 132 -0.88 21.16 -24.13
C SER A 132 -1.95 20.06 -24.16
N LEU A 133 -2.32 19.56 -25.35
CA LEU A 133 -3.33 18.50 -25.49
C LEU A 133 -2.75 17.10 -25.25
N THR A 134 -1.51 16.86 -25.67
CA THR A 134 -0.80 15.59 -25.40
C THR A 134 -0.70 15.32 -23.90
N ASP A 135 -0.40 16.35 -23.09
CA ASP A 135 -0.41 16.24 -21.63
C ASP A 135 -1.78 15.81 -21.08
N ILE A 136 -2.89 16.21 -21.71
CA ILE A 136 -4.24 15.79 -21.31
C ILE A 136 -4.47 14.32 -21.68
N GLN A 137 -3.98 13.87 -22.83
CA GLN A 137 -4.20 12.51 -23.34
C GLN A 137 -3.64 11.44 -22.40
N GLU A 138 -2.47 11.68 -21.79
CA GLU A 138 -1.84 10.76 -20.83
C GLU A 138 -2.74 10.43 -19.62
N TYR A 139 -3.69 11.32 -19.28
CA TYR A 139 -4.58 11.15 -18.13
C TYR A 139 -5.96 10.57 -18.50
N ARG A 140 -6.10 9.92 -19.67
CA ARG A 140 -7.37 9.40 -20.22
C ARG A 140 -8.21 8.56 -19.29
N GLU A 141 -7.56 7.65 -18.59
CA GLU A 141 -8.25 6.73 -17.68
C GLU A 141 -8.78 7.42 -16.42
N ILE A 142 -8.18 8.55 -16.03
CA ILE A 142 -8.49 9.28 -14.80
C ILE A 142 -9.69 10.21 -15.02
N TYR A 143 -9.73 10.95 -16.13
CA TYR A 143 -10.82 11.91 -16.36
C TYR A 143 -12.15 11.28 -16.75
N GLN A 144 -12.17 10.05 -17.30
CA GLN A 144 -13.42 9.36 -17.60
C GLN A 144 -14.27 9.11 -16.36
N LYS A 145 -13.68 9.08 -15.16
CA LYS A 145 -14.42 8.81 -13.91
C LYS A 145 -14.91 10.09 -13.20
N SER A 146 -14.39 11.27 -13.56
CA SER A 146 -14.66 12.53 -12.87
C SER A 146 -15.45 13.51 -13.74
N GLN A 147 -16.70 13.78 -13.38
CA GLN A 147 -17.56 14.75 -14.08
C GLN A 147 -16.94 16.15 -14.13
N LYS A 148 -16.27 16.58 -13.05
CA LYS A 148 -15.58 17.88 -12.98
C LYS A 148 -14.48 18.00 -14.03
N LEU A 149 -13.71 16.94 -14.26
CA LEU A 149 -12.67 16.92 -15.29
C LEU A 149 -13.27 16.93 -16.70
N ARG A 150 -14.37 16.20 -16.93
CA ARG A 150 -15.10 16.25 -18.22
C ARG A 150 -15.56 17.67 -18.54
N ASN A 151 -16.07 18.41 -17.55
CA ASN A 151 -16.50 19.81 -17.73
C ASN A 151 -15.31 20.72 -18.12
N LEU A 152 -14.13 20.49 -17.56
CA LEU A 152 -12.92 21.25 -17.90
C LEU A 152 -12.37 20.89 -19.29
N ILE A 153 -12.40 19.61 -19.67
CA ILE A 153 -12.04 19.15 -21.02
C ILE A 153 -12.99 19.73 -22.06
N PHE A 154 -14.29 19.79 -21.75
CA PHE A 154 -15.28 20.45 -22.59
C PHE A 154 -15.02 21.95 -22.75
N HIS A 155 -14.48 22.61 -21.72
CA HIS A 155 -14.05 24.00 -21.83
C HIS A 155 -12.82 24.16 -22.74
N VAL A 156 -11.82 23.28 -22.64
CA VAL A 156 -10.66 23.24 -23.57
C VAL A 156 -11.15 23.07 -25.01
N TYR A 157 -12.09 22.14 -25.24
CA TYR A 157 -12.72 21.93 -26.54
C TYR A 157 -13.32 23.22 -27.11
N LYS A 158 -14.08 23.97 -26.30
CA LYS A 158 -14.69 25.24 -26.72
C LYS A 158 -13.66 26.30 -27.09
N GLU A 159 -12.60 26.46 -26.30
CA GLU A 159 -11.57 27.48 -26.58
C GLU A 159 -10.81 27.16 -27.87
N VAL A 160 -10.49 25.88 -28.11
CA VAL A 160 -9.87 25.43 -29.37
C VAL A 160 -10.80 25.66 -30.56
N PHE A 161 -12.09 25.38 -30.40
CA PHE A 161 -13.10 25.64 -31.42
C PHE A 161 -13.23 27.13 -31.75
N TYR A 162 -13.30 27.99 -30.73
CA TYR A 162 -13.33 29.45 -30.92
C TYR A 162 -12.04 30.00 -31.55
N PHE A 163 -10.88 29.44 -31.20
CA PHE A 163 -9.62 29.78 -31.83
C PHE A 163 -9.66 29.50 -33.34
N ALA A 164 -10.14 28.33 -33.74
CA ALA A 164 -10.23 27.94 -35.14
C ALA A 164 -11.22 28.83 -35.92
N LEU A 165 -12.39 29.12 -35.35
CA LEU A 165 -13.36 30.07 -35.91
C LEU A 165 -12.82 31.50 -36.02
N SER A 166 -12.09 31.98 -35.02
CA SER A 166 -11.49 33.33 -35.01
C SER A 166 -10.39 33.44 -36.08
N THR A 167 -9.64 32.36 -36.28
CA THR A 167 -8.63 32.26 -37.34
C THR A 167 -9.29 32.35 -38.72
N TRP A 168 -10.37 31.60 -38.95
CA TRP A 168 -11.14 31.68 -40.20
C TRP A 168 -11.68 33.10 -40.47
N ASP A 169 -12.36 33.70 -39.49
CA ASP A 169 -12.99 35.02 -39.60
C ASP A 169 -11.97 36.13 -39.93
N TYR A 170 -10.75 36.00 -39.38
CA TYR A 170 -9.65 36.91 -39.67
C TYR A 170 -9.22 36.87 -41.16
N TYR A 171 -9.18 35.71 -41.80
CA TYR A 171 -8.72 35.58 -43.18
C TYR A 171 -9.78 35.91 -44.23
N HIS A 172 -11.06 35.82 -43.87
CA HIS A 172 -12.15 36.10 -44.80
C HIS A 172 -12.50 37.59 -44.92
N LYS A 173 -12.07 38.44 -43.99
CA LYS A 173 -12.22 39.90 -44.10
C LYS A 173 -11.48 40.46 -45.32
N SER A 174 -12.04 41.48 -45.99
CA SER A 174 -11.47 42.04 -47.22
C SER A 174 -10.01 42.49 -47.03
N THR A 175 -9.21 42.39 -48.10
CA THR A 175 -7.78 42.76 -48.08
C THR A 175 -7.56 44.22 -47.65
N SER A 176 -8.48 45.12 -48.01
CA SER A 176 -8.48 46.52 -47.57
C SER A 176 -8.78 46.70 -46.08
N HIS A 177 -9.70 45.92 -45.52
CA HIS A 177 -9.98 45.92 -44.08
C HIS A 177 -8.80 45.39 -43.25
N ARG A 178 -8.05 44.43 -43.80
CA ARG A 178 -6.81 43.89 -43.19
C ARG A 178 -5.64 44.87 -43.21
N LEU A 179 -5.48 45.60 -44.31
CA LEU A 179 -4.50 46.69 -44.42
C LEU A 179 -4.81 47.82 -43.43
N PHE A 180 -6.08 48.19 -43.28
CA PHE A 180 -6.51 49.21 -42.31
C PHE A 180 -6.27 48.78 -40.85
N GLN A 181 -6.44 47.50 -40.54
CA GLN A 181 -6.11 46.92 -39.22
C GLN A 181 -4.61 46.74 -38.98
N ALA A 182 -3.75 46.81 -40.01
CA ALA A 182 -2.30 46.77 -39.86
C ALA A 182 -1.69 48.15 -39.54
N ILE A 183 -2.41 49.24 -39.84
CA ILE A 183 -2.03 50.62 -39.51
C ILE A 183 -2.36 50.97 -38.04
N ARG A 184 -3.38 50.33 -37.46
CA ARG A 184 -3.56 50.25 -36.00
C ARG A 184 -2.69 49.12 -35.46
N PRO A 185 -2.21 49.17 -34.19
CA PRO A 185 -1.35 48.14 -33.63
C PRO A 185 -1.94 46.75 -33.94
N PRO A 186 -1.11 45.84 -34.50
CA PRO A 186 -1.63 44.68 -35.20
C PRO A 186 -2.44 43.81 -34.24
N PRO A 187 -3.48 43.10 -34.72
CA PRO A 187 -4.36 42.24 -33.91
C PRO A 187 -3.67 41.03 -33.25
N ARG A 188 -2.33 41.03 -33.15
CA ARG A 188 -1.50 40.09 -32.36
C ARG A 188 -2.06 39.90 -30.95
N TYR A 189 -2.65 40.95 -30.37
CA TYR A 189 -3.23 40.91 -29.03
C TYR A 189 -4.38 39.89 -28.92
N ASN A 190 -5.25 39.78 -29.92
CA ASN A 190 -6.45 38.93 -29.82
C ASN A 190 -6.15 37.44 -30.03
N PHE A 191 -5.18 37.09 -30.88
CA PHE A 191 -4.78 35.70 -31.07
C PHE A 191 -3.98 35.17 -29.88
N GLN A 192 -3.07 35.99 -29.32
CA GLN A 192 -2.31 35.59 -28.14
C GLN A 192 -3.20 35.40 -26.92
N ILE A 193 -4.18 36.28 -26.70
CA ILE A 193 -5.19 36.12 -25.64
C ILE A 193 -5.90 34.76 -25.75
N LYS A 194 -6.27 34.35 -26.97
CA LYS A 194 -6.97 33.08 -27.19
C LYS A 194 -6.09 31.85 -26.94
N ILE A 195 -4.80 31.93 -27.25
CA ILE A 195 -3.85 30.87 -26.92
C ILE A 195 -3.64 30.78 -25.41
N ASP A 196 -3.52 31.93 -24.73
CA ASP A 196 -3.36 32.00 -23.28
C ASP A 196 -4.61 31.46 -22.56
N ASP A 197 -5.81 31.64 -23.14
CA ASP A 197 -7.06 31.06 -22.63
C ASP A 197 -7.06 29.53 -22.76
N VAL A 198 -6.57 28.97 -23.88
CA VAL A 198 -6.41 27.52 -24.06
C VAL A 198 -5.38 26.95 -23.09
N ASP A 199 -4.20 27.57 -22.96
CA ASP A 199 -3.16 27.15 -22.00
C ASP A 199 -3.68 27.20 -20.56
N ARG A 200 -4.43 28.25 -20.21
CA ARG A 200 -5.07 28.36 -18.89
C ARG A 200 -6.10 27.26 -18.66
N ALA A 201 -6.90 26.92 -19.67
CA ALA A 201 -7.88 25.84 -19.57
C ALA A 201 -7.20 24.48 -19.37
N VAL A 202 -6.12 24.21 -20.12
CA VAL A 202 -5.30 22.99 -19.98
C VAL A 202 -4.66 22.91 -18.59
N ARG A 203 -4.01 23.97 -18.13
CA ARG A 203 -3.40 24.02 -16.78
C ARG A 203 -4.41 23.76 -15.67
N ARG A 204 -5.65 24.23 -15.83
CA ARG A 204 -6.75 23.93 -14.89
C ARG A 204 -7.10 22.44 -14.89
N VAL A 205 -7.17 21.80 -16.05
CA VAL A 205 -7.35 20.34 -16.14
C VAL A 205 -6.23 19.62 -15.40
N LEU A 206 -4.96 19.93 -15.71
CA LEU A 206 -3.79 19.30 -15.11
C LEU A 206 -3.73 19.48 -13.59
N SER A 207 -4.03 20.69 -13.09
CA SER A 207 -4.06 20.97 -11.65
C SER A 207 -5.12 20.13 -10.93
N GLU A 208 -6.33 20.02 -11.49
CA GLU A 208 -7.40 19.22 -10.89
C GLU A 208 -7.11 17.72 -10.98
N THR A 209 -6.50 17.24 -12.06
CA THR A 209 -6.03 15.86 -12.17
C THR A 209 -4.97 15.55 -11.11
N THR A 210 -4.01 16.45 -10.90
CA THR A 210 -2.95 16.30 -9.89
C THR A 210 -3.54 16.22 -8.47
N LYS A 211 -4.55 17.05 -8.17
CA LYS A 211 -5.26 17.00 -6.87
C LYS A 211 -5.97 15.66 -6.66
N LEU A 212 -6.65 15.15 -7.68
CA LEU A 212 -7.34 13.87 -7.61
C LEU A 212 -6.36 12.71 -7.40
N LEU A 213 -5.22 12.73 -8.11
CA LEU A 213 -4.14 11.76 -7.91
C LEU A 213 -3.60 11.81 -6.49
N HIS A 214 -3.33 13.00 -5.95
CA HIS A 214 -2.86 13.14 -4.57
C HIS A 214 -3.88 12.62 -3.57
N HIS A 215 -5.17 12.91 -3.77
CA HIS A 215 -6.23 12.40 -2.89
C HIS A 215 -6.32 10.87 -2.93
N GLN A 216 -6.26 10.27 -4.12
CA GLN A 216 -6.23 8.81 -4.27
C GLN A 216 -5.00 8.19 -3.60
N LEU A 217 -3.82 8.75 -3.84
CA LEU A 217 -2.57 8.30 -3.21
C LEU A 217 -2.66 8.39 -1.69
N SER A 218 -3.21 9.48 -1.16
CA SER A 218 -3.37 9.70 0.29
C SER A 218 -4.33 8.68 0.90
N SER A 219 -5.46 8.43 0.24
CA SER A 219 -6.43 7.41 0.67
C SER A 219 -5.86 6.00 0.64
N LEU A 220 -5.03 5.70 -0.38
CA LEU A 220 -4.38 4.41 -0.54
C LEU A 220 -3.30 4.24 0.52
N GLN A 221 -2.47 5.26 0.76
CA GLN A 221 -1.47 5.27 1.82
C GLN A 221 -2.12 5.11 3.21
N GLU A 222 -3.27 5.73 3.44
CA GLU A 222 -4.02 5.55 4.69
C GLU A 222 -4.61 4.14 4.81
N SER A 223 -5.11 3.55 3.72
CA SER A 223 -5.54 2.15 3.71
C SER A 223 -4.40 1.18 4.00
N TYR A 224 -3.20 1.42 3.45
CA TYR A 224 -1.98 0.66 3.75
C TYR A 224 -1.58 0.80 5.23
N ARG A 225 -1.59 2.01 5.79
CA ARG A 225 -1.31 2.23 7.21
C ARG A 225 -2.31 1.49 8.10
N ARG A 226 -3.61 1.55 7.78
CA ARG A 226 -4.65 0.82 8.52
C ARG A 226 -4.46 -0.70 8.42
N GLN A 227 -4.08 -1.22 7.26
CA GLN A 227 -3.81 -2.64 7.06
C GLN A 227 -2.54 -3.09 7.82
N GLU A 228 -1.50 -2.26 7.86
CA GLU A 228 -0.29 -2.52 8.63
C GLU A 228 -0.56 -2.50 10.14
N ASP A 229 -1.32 -1.50 10.62
CA ASP A 229 -1.76 -1.41 12.02
C ASP A 229 -2.67 -2.58 12.41
N GLN A 230 -3.58 -2.99 11.53
CA GLN A 230 -4.44 -4.15 11.75
C GLN A 230 -3.60 -5.44 11.77
N SER A 231 -2.69 -5.64 10.82
CA SER A 231 -1.76 -6.78 10.83
C SER A 231 -0.89 -6.80 12.09
N LEU A 232 -0.48 -5.64 12.61
CA LEU A 232 0.26 -5.51 13.86
C LEU A 232 -0.60 -5.84 15.09
N LYS A 233 -1.89 -5.49 15.08
CA LYS A 233 -2.87 -5.87 16.11
C LYS A 233 -3.16 -7.37 16.06
N ASP A 234 -3.47 -7.92 14.89
CA ASP A 234 -3.73 -9.35 14.68
C ASP A 234 -2.50 -10.20 15.07
N LYS A 235 -1.28 -9.72 14.78
CA LYS A 235 -0.04 -10.36 15.24
C LYS A 235 0.17 -10.24 16.75
N ARG A 236 -0.30 -9.17 17.39
CA ARG A 236 -0.24 -9.04 18.86
C ARG A 236 -1.25 -9.97 19.52
N GLU A 237 -2.46 -10.04 18.97
CA GLU A 237 -3.50 -10.96 19.41
C GLU A 237 -3.07 -12.40 19.21
N ALA A 238 -2.54 -12.80 18.05
CA ALA A 238 -2.03 -14.16 17.82
C ALA A 238 -0.88 -14.56 18.77
N ILE A 239 -0.02 -13.63 19.18
CA ILE A 239 1.06 -13.89 20.16
C ILE A 239 0.47 -14.04 21.56
N ILE A 240 -0.49 -13.19 21.94
CA ILE A 240 -1.20 -13.30 23.21
C ILE A 240 -1.99 -14.62 23.24
N ASP A 241 -2.69 -14.96 22.16
CA ASP A 241 -3.42 -16.20 21.98
C ASP A 241 -2.49 -17.40 22.00
N SER A 242 -1.29 -17.32 21.43
CA SER A 242 -0.29 -18.40 21.54
C SER A 242 0.18 -18.57 22.99
N LEU A 243 0.42 -17.46 23.71
CA LEU A 243 0.77 -17.49 25.13
C LEU A 243 -0.41 -17.98 26.01
N VAL A 244 -1.65 -17.68 25.63
CA VAL A 244 -2.89 -18.14 26.28
C VAL A 244 -3.21 -19.60 25.93
N GLN A 245 -2.88 -20.05 24.73
CA GLN A 245 -2.99 -21.45 24.31
C GLN A 245 -1.97 -22.31 25.05
N LEU A 246 -0.74 -21.82 25.23
CA LEU A 246 0.24 -22.43 26.13
C LEU A 246 -0.25 -22.42 27.59
N ARG A 247 -1.01 -21.39 28.01
CA ARG A 247 -1.69 -21.31 29.33
C ARG A 247 -2.91 -22.22 29.47
N THR A 248 -3.49 -22.72 28.38
CA THR A 248 -4.67 -23.62 28.40
C THR A 248 -4.29 -25.08 28.17
N GLN A 249 -3.11 -25.36 27.60
CA GLN A 249 -2.52 -26.70 27.57
C GLN A 249 -1.78 -27.05 28.88
N SER A 250 -1.32 -26.06 29.64
CA SER A 250 -1.08 -26.21 31.08
C SER A 250 -2.39 -25.91 31.85
N PRO A 251 -2.68 -26.57 32.98
CA PRO A 251 -3.90 -26.31 33.72
C PRO A 251 -4.01 -24.81 34.07
N PRO A 252 -5.21 -24.23 33.93
CA PRO A 252 -5.43 -22.83 34.18
C PRO A 252 -5.26 -22.57 35.68
N ASN A 253 -4.55 -21.50 36.01
CA ASN A 253 -4.79 -20.73 37.22
C ASN A 253 -4.17 -21.19 38.54
N ASN A 254 -3.07 -21.94 38.52
CA ASN A 254 -2.33 -22.17 39.75
C ASN A 254 -1.13 -21.24 39.78
N ASP A 255 -1.25 -20.20 40.63
CA ASP A 255 -0.08 -19.59 41.30
C ASP A 255 0.94 -20.71 41.54
N PRO A 256 2.22 -20.55 41.18
CA PRO A 256 3.21 -21.57 41.42
C PRO A 256 3.24 -22.08 42.88
N LYS A 257 2.77 -21.30 43.86
CA LYS A 257 2.48 -21.84 45.22
C LYS A 257 1.37 -22.89 45.23
N THR A 258 0.28 -22.66 44.51
CA THR A 258 -0.80 -23.63 44.32
C THR A 258 -0.31 -24.90 43.61
N ARG A 259 0.61 -24.82 42.65
CA ARG A 259 1.20 -26.02 42.01
C ARG A 259 1.99 -26.88 43.00
N LEU A 260 2.81 -26.24 43.85
CA LEU A 260 3.54 -26.93 44.91
C LEU A 260 2.58 -27.57 45.92
N TYR A 261 1.51 -26.85 46.28
CA TYR A 261 0.46 -27.36 47.17
C TYR A 261 -0.29 -28.54 46.56
N GLU A 262 -0.63 -28.49 45.28
CA GLU A 262 -1.29 -29.57 44.56
C GLU A 262 -0.45 -30.83 44.51
N LEU A 263 0.84 -30.73 44.18
CA LEU A 263 1.76 -31.86 44.22
C LEU A 263 1.81 -32.49 45.61
N ARG A 264 1.87 -31.66 46.65
CA ARG A 264 1.83 -32.14 48.03
C ARG A 264 0.50 -32.79 48.38
N SER A 265 -0.62 -32.27 47.86
CA SER A 265 -1.95 -32.85 48.04
C SER A 265 -2.09 -34.20 47.33
N ILE A 266 -1.51 -34.36 46.12
CA ILE A 266 -1.49 -35.61 45.36
C ILE A 266 -0.71 -36.65 46.16
N TRP A 267 0.46 -36.27 46.67
CA TRP A 267 1.28 -37.12 47.54
C TRP A 267 0.52 -37.59 48.78
N ASN A 268 -0.11 -36.65 49.50
CA ASN A 268 -0.87 -36.96 50.71
C ASN A 268 -2.08 -37.86 50.45
N LYS A 269 -2.77 -37.70 49.31
CA LYS A 269 -3.96 -38.49 48.96
C LYS A 269 -3.64 -39.92 48.54
N LYS A 270 -2.56 -40.12 47.79
CA LYS A 270 -2.24 -41.42 47.17
C LYS A 270 -1.14 -42.21 47.92
N LYS A 271 -0.72 -41.75 49.11
CA LYS A 271 0.47 -42.24 49.84
C LYS A 271 0.53 -43.77 49.86
N SER A 272 1.46 -44.34 49.10
CA SER A 272 1.66 -45.79 49.05
C SER A 272 2.34 -46.24 50.35
N LYS A 273 1.85 -47.32 50.96
CA LYS A 273 2.50 -47.93 52.14
C LYS A 273 3.95 -48.36 51.86
N ASN A 274 4.30 -48.54 50.59
CA ASN A 274 5.58 -49.08 50.14
C ASN A 274 6.55 -48.00 49.64
N LEU A 275 6.19 -46.71 49.71
CA LEU A 275 7.02 -45.61 49.22
C LEU A 275 7.38 -44.69 50.39
N GLN A 276 8.66 -44.68 50.76
CA GLN A 276 9.16 -43.75 51.76
C GLN A 276 9.26 -42.36 51.13
N GLU A 277 8.57 -41.40 51.74
CA GLU A 277 8.62 -40.00 51.35
C GLU A 277 10.00 -39.41 51.65
N GLY A 278 10.63 -38.84 50.62
CA GLY A 278 11.82 -38.03 50.77
C GLY A 278 11.47 -36.78 51.56
N LYS A 279 12.27 -36.48 52.59
CA LYS A 279 12.11 -35.28 53.39
C LYS A 279 13.19 -34.26 53.02
N MET A 280 13.00 -33.01 53.43
CA MET A 280 14.01 -31.96 53.26
C MET A 280 15.37 -32.40 53.81
N GLU A 281 15.41 -33.11 54.94
CA GLU A 281 16.67 -33.60 55.53
C GLU A 281 17.43 -34.52 54.57
N THR A 282 16.73 -35.24 53.69
CA THR A 282 17.37 -36.09 52.68
C THR A 282 18.18 -35.26 51.68
N LEU A 283 17.65 -34.12 51.24
CA LEU A 283 18.39 -33.17 50.40
C LEU A 283 19.54 -32.52 51.17
N MET A 284 19.29 -32.10 52.42
CA MET A 284 20.29 -31.41 53.24
C MET A 284 21.45 -32.31 53.67
N ASN A 285 21.28 -33.63 53.64
CA ASN A 285 22.34 -34.59 53.92
C ASN A 285 23.17 -34.94 52.66
N ASP A 286 22.74 -34.53 51.46
CA ASP A 286 23.49 -34.76 50.23
C ASP A 286 24.56 -33.68 50.02
N GLY A 287 25.81 -34.10 49.91
CA GLY A 287 26.95 -33.19 49.77
C GLY A 287 26.90 -32.34 48.50
N LYS A 288 26.38 -32.86 47.38
CA LYS A 288 26.29 -32.12 46.11
C LYS A 288 25.18 -31.08 46.18
N PHE A 289 24.07 -31.41 46.83
CA PHE A 289 23.00 -30.46 47.10
C PHE A 289 23.49 -29.31 47.99
N LEU A 290 24.23 -29.61 49.06
CA LEU A 290 24.84 -28.59 49.92
C LEU A 290 25.88 -27.73 49.18
N GLU A 291 26.66 -28.32 48.28
CA GLU A 291 27.57 -27.56 47.42
C GLU A 291 26.79 -26.61 46.50
N TRP A 292 25.72 -27.11 45.88
CA TRP A 292 24.87 -26.36 44.96
C TRP A 292 24.14 -25.18 45.63
N ILE A 293 23.51 -25.40 46.79
CA ILE A 293 22.73 -24.36 47.49
C ILE A 293 23.62 -23.24 48.04
N ASN A 294 24.86 -23.56 48.42
CA ASN A 294 25.84 -22.60 48.93
C ASN A 294 26.62 -21.92 47.80
N HIS A 295 26.37 -22.28 46.54
CA HIS A 295 27.04 -21.71 45.40
C HIS A 295 26.61 -20.24 45.20
N ARG A 296 27.59 -19.34 45.03
CA ARG A 296 27.32 -17.89 44.94
C ARG A 296 26.79 -17.43 43.56
N LYS A 297 26.82 -18.31 42.56
CA LYS A 297 26.33 -18.03 41.20
C LYS A 297 25.00 -18.75 40.98
N SER A 298 24.17 -18.19 40.11
CA SER A 298 22.97 -18.87 39.60
C SER A 298 23.31 -20.27 39.10
N SER A 299 22.56 -21.25 39.57
CA SER A 299 22.85 -22.66 39.38
C SER A 299 21.54 -23.42 39.16
N MET A 300 21.62 -24.51 38.41
CA MET A 300 20.48 -25.38 38.09
C MET A 300 20.60 -26.67 38.90
N LEU A 301 19.52 -27.05 39.59
CA LEU A 301 19.38 -28.35 40.23
C LEU A 301 18.46 -29.22 39.38
N VAL A 302 19.00 -30.34 38.92
CA VAL A 302 18.20 -31.41 38.33
C VAL A 302 18.05 -32.49 39.39
N ALA A 303 16.86 -32.59 39.97
CA ALA A 303 16.53 -33.61 40.96
C ALA A 303 15.90 -34.78 40.23
N VAL A 304 16.56 -35.94 40.28
CA VAL A 304 16.04 -37.17 39.69
C VAL A 304 15.84 -38.17 40.82
N GLY A 305 14.60 -38.59 41.03
CA GLY A 305 14.34 -39.70 41.93
C GLY A 305 13.78 -40.89 41.16
N ILE A 306 14.41 -42.05 41.37
CA ILE A 306 14.02 -43.30 40.75
C ILE A 306 13.09 -44.03 41.71
N ASN A 307 11.83 -44.23 41.30
CA ASN A 307 10.89 -45.02 42.09
C ASN A 307 11.16 -46.51 41.91
N HIS A 308 11.03 -47.27 43.01
CA HIS A 308 11.03 -48.72 42.93
C HIS A 308 9.85 -49.21 42.08
N HIS A 309 10.03 -50.24 41.25
CA HIS A 309 8.99 -50.73 40.33
C HIS A 309 7.70 -51.16 41.06
N ASN A 310 7.82 -51.65 42.30
CA ASN A 310 6.68 -52.04 43.15
C ASN A 310 6.01 -50.88 43.90
N SER A 311 6.41 -49.62 43.69
CA SER A 311 5.81 -48.48 44.39
C SER A 311 4.35 -48.25 44.00
N GLY A 312 3.95 -48.70 42.80
CA GLY A 312 2.66 -48.41 42.17
C GLY A 312 2.53 -46.95 41.68
N TRP A 313 3.59 -46.15 41.84
CA TRP A 313 3.60 -44.72 41.57
C TRP A 313 4.42 -44.40 40.32
N GLN A 314 3.74 -43.86 39.32
CA GLN A 314 4.34 -43.51 38.02
C GLN A 314 4.36 -42.02 37.74
N GLU A 315 3.54 -41.26 38.48
CA GLU A 315 3.39 -39.82 38.29
C GLU A 315 4.60 -39.13 38.91
N THR A 316 4.70 -39.04 40.24
CA THR A 316 5.77 -38.31 40.95
C THR A 316 6.83 -39.20 41.57
N SER A 317 7.98 -38.61 41.90
CA SER A 317 9.10 -39.28 42.53
C SER A 317 9.00 -39.27 44.05
N TRP A 318 9.62 -40.25 44.72
CA TRP A 318 9.80 -40.24 46.18
C TRP A 318 10.51 -38.98 46.70
N LEU A 319 11.32 -38.35 45.84
CA LEU A 319 12.05 -37.12 46.15
C LEU A 319 11.22 -35.85 45.92
N SER A 320 10.15 -35.91 45.12
CA SER A 320 9.36 -34.74 44.72
C SER A 320 8.83 -33.91 45.89
N PRO A 321 8.36 -34.50 47.02
CA PRO A 321 7.90 -33.73 48.18
C PRO A 321 9.02 -32.87 48.80
N ALA A 322 10.22 -33.43 48.97
CA ALA A 322 11.36 -32.70 49.51
C ALA A 322 11.75 -31.51 48.62
N VAL A 323 11.74 -31.74 47.30
CA VAL A 323 12.09 -30.73 46.29
C VAL A 323 11.03 -29.63 46.22
N ALA A 324 9.75 -30.00 46.31
CA ALA A 324 8.65 -29.04 46.36
C ALA A 324 8.69 -28.18 47.64
N ASP A 325 8.95 -28.79 48.80
CA ASP A 325 9.13 -28.08 50.06
C ASP A 325 10.31 -27.11 50.01
N PHE A 326 11.39 -27.53 49.36
CA PHE A 326 12.57 -26.71 49.15
C PHE A 326 12.25 -25.50 48.26
N ALA A 327 11.58 -25.75 47.13
CA ALA A 327 11.18 -24.70 46.22
C ALA A 327 10.24 -23.68 46.90
N SER A 328 9.30 -24.16 47.73
CA SER A 328 8.41 -23.29 48.50
C SER A 328 9.20 -22.43 49.48
N ASN A 329 10.09 -23.02 50.27
CA ASN A 329 10.92 -22.29 51.24
C ASN A 329 11.78 -21.22 50.55
N MET A 330 12.43 -21.55 49.43
CA MET A 330 13.22 -20.57 48.68
C MET A 330 12.35 -19.40 48.19
N ARG A 331 11.14 -19.66 47.66
CA ARG A 331 10.19 -18.61 47.27
C ARG A 331 9.77 -17.75 48.45
N ASP A 332 9.47 -18.36 49.60
CA ASP A 332 9.05 -17.63 50.81
C ASP A 332 10.18 -16.75 51.37
N THR A 333 11.45 -17.11 51.15
CA THR A 333 12.61 -16.24 51.44
C THR A 333 12.86 -15.16 50.39
N GLY A 334 11.98 -15.01 49.39
CA GLY A 334 12.07 -14.01 48.33
C GLY A 334 13.08 -14.35 47.22
N LYS A 335 13.58 -15.58 47.16
CA LYS A 335 14.52 -16.02 46.10
C LYS A 335 13.76 -16.42 44.85
N MET A 336 14.26 -16.00 43.69
CA MET A 336 13.70 -16.41 42.40
C MET A 336 13.91 -17.91 42.19
N THR A 337 12.82 -18.66 42.20
CA THR A 337 12.84 -20.12 42.13
C THR A 337 11.87 -20.59 41.09
N ILE A 338 12.37 -21.22 40.03
CA ILE A 338 11.56 -21.82 38.97
C ILE A 338 11.50 -23.31 39.26
N TYR A 339 10.32 -23.81 39.59
CA TYR A 339 10.10 -25.22 39.84
C TYR A 339 9.25 -25.79 38.70
N HIS A 340 9.75 -26.84 38.07
CA HIS A 340 9.02 -27.59 37.08
C HIS A 340 9.13 -29.09 37.36
N PHE A 341 7.97 -29.71 37.50
CA PHE A 341 7.84 -31.14 37.63
C PHE A 341 7.64 -31.73 36.24
N THR A 342 8.56 -32.60 35.82
CA THR A 342 8.50 -33.22 34.50
C THR A 342 7.86 -34.60 34.61
N GLY A 343 6.68 -34.73 34.00
CA GLY A 343 5.98 -36.01 33.91
C GLY A 343 6.68 -37.00 32.97
N LYS A 344 6.22 -38.26 32.97
CA LYS A 344 6.63 -39.21 31.93
C LYS A 344 6.16 -38.71 30.56
N SER A 345 7.09 -38.52 29.63
CA SER A 345 6.82 -38.12 28.24
C SER A 345 6.50 -36.64 27.99
N GLU A 346 6.87 -35.74 28.90
CA GLU A 346 6.71 -34.30 28.65
C GLU A 346 7.78 -33.79 27.67
N ASP A 347 7.35 -33.01 26.68
CA ASP A 347 8.23 -32.39 25.69
C ASP A 347 9.12 -31.34 26.39
N PRO A 348 10.46 -31.39 26.24
CA PRO A 348 11.37 -30.37 26.79
C PRO A 348 10.99 -28.92 26.44
N ALA A 349 10.32 -28.69 25.30
CA ALA A 349 9.78 -27.38 24.94
C ALA A 349 8.79 -26.84 26.00
N VAL A 350 8.01 -27.73 26.63
CA VAL A 350 7.08 -27.36 27.72
C VAL A 350 7.86 -26.86 28.91
N THR A 351 8.90 -27.58 29.33
CA THR A 351 9.78 -27.17 30.45
C THR A 351 10.38 -25.78 30.22
N PHE A 352 10.89 -25.49 29.02
CA PHE A 352 11.42 -24.16 28.69
C PHE A 352 10.33 -23.09 28.62
N SER A 353 9.13 -23.43 28.13
CA SER A 353 8.02 -22.47 28.11
C SER A 353 7.56 -22.08 29.52
N VAL A 354 7.52 -23.04 30.45
CA VAL A 354 7.26 -22.79 31.88
C VAL A 354 8.34 -21.90 32.49
N MET A 355 9.62 -22.14 32.17
CA MET A 355 10.70 -21.24 32.63
C MET A 355 10.49 -19.80 32.14
N ILE A 356 10.21 -19.62 30.85
CA ILE A 356 9.95 -18.30 30.27
C ILE A 356 8.78 -17.63 30.97
N GLN A 357 7.70 -18.37 31.21
CA GLN A 357 6.51 -17.86 31.89
C GLN A 357 6.81 -17.42 33.33
N GLU A 358 7.53 -18.23 34.11
CA GLU A 358 7.89 -17.89 35.49
C GLU A 358 8.79 -16.66 35.56
N ILE A 359 9.77 -16.53 34.65
CA ILE A 359 10.65 -15.34 34.59
C ILE A 359 9.82 -14.10 34.26
N VAL A 360 8.96 -14.18 33.25
CA VAL A 360 8.11 -13.05 32.83
C VAL A 360 7.15 -12.63 33.93
N ASN A 361 6.55 -13.59 34.65
CA ASN A 361 5.59 -13.31 35.72
C ASN A 361 6.24 -12.80 37.02
N SER A 362 7.55 -13.00 37.19
CA SER A 362 8.23 -12.65 38.43
C SER A 362 8.53 -11.15 38.59
N ASP A 363 8.53 -10.37 37.50
CA ASP A 363 8.68 -8.90 37.54
C ASP A 363 8.13 -8.24 36.26
N ASP A 364 7.12 -7.40 36.46
CA ASP A 364 6.46 -6.63 35.39
C ASP A 364 7.41 -5.63 34.69
N GLU A 365 8.31 -4.98 35.42
CA GLU A 365 9.27 -4.02 34.85
C GLU A 365 10.33 -4.73 34.01
N PHE A 366 10.81 -5.89 34.48
CA PHE A 366 11.68 -6.74 33.66
C PHE A 366 10.99 -7.14 32.36
N PHE A 367 9.73 -7.60 32.43
CA PHE A 367 8.97 -7.98 31.25
C PHE A 367 8.79 -6.82 30.28
N LYS A 368 8.45 -5.62 30.76
CA LYS A 368 8.35 -4.41 29.92
C LYS A 368 9.65 -4.16 29.16
N SER A 369 10.81 -4.31 29.81
CA SER A 369 12.13 -4.12 29.19
C SER A 369 12.45 -5.18 28.12
N GLN A 370 12.04 -6.44 28.33
CA GLN A 370 12.35 -7.56 27.43
C GLN A 370 11.30 -7.83 26.35
N ARG A 371 10.14 -7.17 26.43
CA ARG A 371 8.99 -7.40 25.56
C ARG A 371 9.34 -7.40 24.07
N GLN A 372 10.14 -6.43 23.62
CA GLN A 372 10.49 -6.30 22.21
C GLN A 372 11.49 -7.37 21.76
N ALA A 373 12.47 -7.72 22.61
CA ALA A 373 13.44 -8.78 22.34
C ALA A 373 12.78 -10.16 22.28
N LEU A 374 11.83 -10.43 23.18
CA LEU A 374 11.02 -11.65 23.17
C LEU A 374 10.18 -11.76 21.91
N LYS A 375 9.51 -10.66 21.51
CA LYS A 375 8.72 -10.58 20.28
C LYS A 375 9.57 -10.83 19.03
N ASN A 376 10.76 -10.25 18.97
CA ASN A 376 11.67 -10.44 17.84
C ASN A 376 12.18 -11.89 17.77
N SER A 377 12.46 -12.50 18.93
CA SER A 377 12.90 -13.89 19.02
C SER A 377 11.79 -14.83 18.55
N LEU A 378 10.56 -14.67 19.05
CA LEU A 378 9.42 -15.50 18.66
C LEU A 378 9.05 -15.36 17.17
N LYS A 379 9.10 -14.15 16.60
CA LYS A 379 8.86 -13.93 15.17
C LYS A 379 9.81 -14.70 14.26
N ARG A 380 11.08 -14.85 14.66
CA ARG A 380 12.08 -15.60 13.88
C ARG A 380 11.76 -17.08 13.77
N PHE A 381 10.90 -17.62 14.63
CA PHE A 381 10.60 -19.05 14.70
C PHE A 381 9.31 -19.47 13.95
N ASN A 382 8.62 -18.53 13.28
CA ASN A 382 7.64 -18.78 12.20
C ASN A 382 6.69 -20.00 12.36
N GLY A 383 6.19 -20.27 13.58
CA GLY A 383 5.25 -21.36 13.87
C GLY A 383 5.85 -22.76 14.04
N GLN A 384 7.16 -22.95 13.84
CA GLN A 384 7.88 -24.18 14.15
C GLN A 384 8.96 -23.86 15.20
N THR A 385 8.56 -23.85 16.47
CA THR A 385 9.50 -23.65 17.58
C THR A 385 10.15 -24.97 17.95
N SER A 386 11.38 -25.17 17.45
CA SER A 386 12.23 -26.27 17.92
C SER A 386 12.54 -26.14 19.41
N ILE A 387 12.88 -27.25 20.07
CA ILE A 387 13.36 -27.25 21.47
C ILE A 387 14.54 -26.30 21.67
N GLU A 388 15.45 -26.23 20.69
CA GLU A 388 16.61 -25.33 20.70
C GLU A 388 16.20 -23.85 20.73
N SER A 389 15.14 -23.50 20.00
CA SER A 389 14.58 -22.15 19.98
C SER A 389 14.07 -21.74 21.37
N TRP A 390 13.31 -22.63 22.02
CA TRP A 390 12.79 -22.40 23.36
C TRP A 390 13.90 -22.31 24.41
N ALA A 391 14.87 -23.23 24.34
CA ALA A 391 16.05 -23.22 25.21
C ALA A 391 16.84 -21.90 25.07
N LYS A 392 17.00 -21.41 23.84
CA LYS A 392 17.71 -20.15 23.57
C LYS A 392 16.97 -18.93 24.11
N ILE A 393 15.64 -18.88 23.96
CA ILE A 393 14.84 -17.79 24.54
C ILE A 393 14.93 -17.82 26.06
N ALA A 394 14.70 -18.98 26.68
CA ALA A 394 14.77 -19.15 28.13
C ALA A 394 16.16 -18.76 28.67
N GLY A 395 17.22 -19.22 28.02
CA GLY A 395 18.60 -18.89 28.38
C GLY A 395 18.91 -17.40 28.30
N ASN A 396 18.49 -16.72 27.22
CA ASN A 396 18.69 -15.29 27.07
C ASN A 396 17.94 -14.50 28.15
N LEU A 397 16.69 -14.86 28.44
CA LEU A 397 15.92 -14.22 29.50
C LEU A 397 16.55 -14.41 30.88
N LEU A 398 17.04 -15.62 31.20
CA LEU A 398 17.73 -15.88 32.45
C LEU A 398 19.02 -15.06 32.59
N VAL A 399 19.79 -14.95 31.51
CA VAL A 399 21.01 -14.13 31.48
C VAL A 399 20.66 -12.65 31.71
N ASP A 400 19.63 -12.13 31.06
CA ASP A 400 19.27 -10.73 31.22
C ASP A 400 18.61 -10.44 32.57
N TRP A 401 17.85 -11.39 33.11
CA TRP A 401 17.30 -11.33 34.47
C TRP A 401 18.43 -11.23 35.50
N THR A 402 19.39 -12.14 35.45
CA THR A 402 20.51 -12.20 36.42
C THR A 402 21.42 -10.97 36.34
N LYS A 403 21.52 -10.30 35.19
CA LYS A 403 22.21 -9.00 35.07
C LYS A 403 21.48 -7.89 35.80
N GLN A 404 20.14 -7.83 35.70
CA GLN A 404 19.34 -6.77 36.33
C GLN A 404 19.13 -7.01 37.83
N LYS A 405 18.95 -8.28 38.22
CA LYS A 405 18.75 -8.72 39.61
C LYS A 405 19.83 -9.71 40.00
N PRO A 406 21.01 -9.22 40.43
CA PRO A 406 22.09 -10.08 40.85
C PRO A 406 21.66 -10.88 42.07
N GLY A 407 21.52 -12.19 41.86
CA GLY A 407 21.09 -13.14 42.88
C GLY A 407 21.03 -14.55 42.28
N PRO A 408 21.11 -15.59 43.13
CA PRO A 408 20.96 -16.96 42.65
C PRO A 408 19.53 -17.20 42.16
N VAL A 409 19.39 -17.57 40.89
CA VAL A 409 18.15 -18.14 40.35
C VAL A 409 18.22 -19.66 40.55
N PHE A 410 17.22 -20.20 41.25
CA PHE A 410 17.11 -21.63 41.50
C PHE A 410 16.21 -22.24 40.44
N LEU A 411 16.80 -22.91 39.45
CA LEU A 411 16.04 -23.71 38.49
C LEU A 411 16.02 -25.14 38.98
N ILE A 412 14.83 -25.65 39.29
CA ILE A 412 14.61 -26.97 39.86
C ILE A 412 13.76 -27.76 38.88
N ILE A 413 14.36 -28.79 38.27
CA ILE A 413 13.61 -29.75 37.46
C ILE A 413 13.54 -31.07 38.20
N ASP A 414 12.31 -31.49 38.49
CA ASP A 414 11.99 -32.71 39.23
C ASP A 414 11.55 -33.79 38.24
N PHE A 415 12.38 -34.83 38.11
CA PHE A 415 12.17 -35.94 37.18
C PHE A 415 11.82 -37.23 37.92
N THR A 416 10.80 -37.92 37.41
CA THR A 416 10.43 -39.25 37.85
C THR A 416 10.89 -40.30 36.84
N MET A 417 11.80 -41.17 37.27
CA MET A 417 12.22 -42.33 36.48
C MET A 417 11.67 -43.62 37.09
N GLN A 418 11.33 -44.59 36.23
CA GLN A 418 11.05 -45.95 36.67
C GLN A 418 12.31 -46.80 36.60
N SER A 419 12.51 -47.62 37.63
CA SER A 419 13.48 -48.70 37.56
C SER A 419 13.11 -49.67 36.42
N PRO A 420 14.08 -50.08 35.57
CA PRO A 420 13.83 -51.06 34.52
C PRO A 420 13.23 -52.36 35.09
N SER A 421 12.19 -52.90 34.45
CA SER A 421 11.60 -54.20 34.79
C SER A 421 12.63 -55.32 34.58
N GLY A 422 13.40 -55.63 35.62
CA GLY A 422 14.53 -56.56 35.55
C GLY A 422 15.68 -56.25 36.51
N TYR A 423 15.73 -55.04 37.08
CA TYR A 423 16.74 -54.69 38.08
C TYR A 423 16.41 -55.37 39.43
N LYS A 424 16.90 -56.59 39.64
CA LYS A 424 16.94 -57.24 40.96
C LYS A 424 18.10 -56.61 41.73
N GLY A 425 17.81 -55.55 42.50
CA GLY A 425 18.80 -55.01 43.42
C GLY A 425 19.22 -56.10 44.40
N HIS A 426 20.50 -56.48 44.37
CA HIS A 426 21.11 -57.18 45.50
C HIS A 426 21.22 -56.16 46.63
N THR A 427 20.39 -56.34 47.66
CA THR A 427 20.43 -55.62 48.93
C THR A 427 21.73 -55.85 49.67
#